data_AF-A0A443P6C0-F1
#
_entry.id   AF-A0A443P6C0-F1
#
_cell.length_a   1.000
_cell.length_b   1.000
_cell.length_c   1.000
_cell.angle_alpha   90.00
_cell.angle_beta   90.00
_cell.angle_gamma   90.00
#
_symmetry.space_group_name_H-M   'P 1'
#
loop_
_entity.id
_entity.type
_entity.pdbx_description
1 polymer ?
#
loop_
_entity_poly.entity_id
_entity_poly.type
_entity_poly.pdbx_seq_one_letter_code
_entity_poly.pdbx_strand_id
1 'polypeptide(L)'
;MEYNIEKDTVFCLCCYFFGGQARSDAFVTEGYKNWKKKERFADHVGGPNSVHNQAYEKCRNLLNQKQRIETVIEKQSDQARREYRIRLKAMLSSIRFLLRQGLPFRGHDESEDSNNMGNFLEYLKFLADNNKTIKGVVLENAPENLKVTSPKI
;
A
#
# COMPACT_ATOMS: atom_id res chain seq x y z
N MET A 1 -8.35 -29.74 1.79
CA MET A 1 -8.88 -30.76 0.86
C MET A 1 -10.37 -30.54 0.73
N GLU A 2 -10.91 -30.69 -0.47
CA GLU A 2 -12.34 -30.53 -0.79
C GLU A 2 -12.88 -31.83 -1.36
N TYR A 3 -14.05 -32.25 -0.91
CA TYR A 3 -14.66 -33.52 -1.30
C TYR A 3 -15.80 -33.29 -2.30
N ASN A 4 -15.78 -34.02 -3.40
CA ASN A 4 -16.83 -34.05 -4.40
C ASN A 4 -17.72 -35.28 -4.18
N ILE A 5 -18.98 -35.05 -3.80
CA ILE A 5 -19.95 -36.11 -3.46
C ILE A 5 -20.34 -36.94 -4.69
N GLU A 6 -20.54 -36.31 -5.85
CA GLU A 6 -20.98 -37.00 -7.08
C GLU A 6 -19.93 -37.98 -7.60
N LYS A 7 -18.65 -37.61 -7.44
CA LYS A 7 -17.51 -38.39 -7.94
C LYS A 7 -16.88 -39.29 -6.88
N ASP A 8 -17.27 -39.14 -5.61
CA ASP A 8 -16.60 -39.74 -4.44
C ASP A 8 -15.08 -39.52 -4.49
N THR A 9 -14.65 -38.26 -4.71
CA THR A 9 -13.23 -37.91 -4.87
C THR A 9 -12.84 -36.70 -4.04
N VAL A 10 -11.57 -36.65 -3.66
CA VAL A 10 -10.95 -35.54 -2.92
C VAL A 10 -10.00 -34.76 -3.81
N PHE A 11 -10.10 -33.44 -3.74
CA PHE A 11 -9.23 -32.49 -4.40
C PHE A 11 -8.46 -31.64 -3.39
N CYS A 12 -7.30 -31.15 -3.80
CA CYS A 12 -6.53 -30.17 -3.06
C CYS A 12 -6.65 -28.81 -3.72
N LEU A 13 -7.58 -27.99 -3.26
CA LEU A 13 -7.87 -26.68 -3.85
C LEU A 13 -6.63 -25.77 -3.88
N CYS A 14 -5.81 -25.78 -2.83
CA CYS A 14 -4.57 -24.98 -2.79
C CYS A 14 -3.62 -25.39 -3.92
N CYS A 15 -3.39 -26.69 -4.11
CA CYS A 15 -2.56 -27.20 -5.20
C CYS A 15 -3.19 -26.97 -6.58
N TYR A 16 -4.52 -27.01 -6.68
CA TYR A 16 -5.23 -26.70 -7.91
C TYR A 16 -4.95 -25.28 -8.41
N PHE A 17 -5.04 -24.29 -7.52
CA PHE A 17 -4.80 -22.89 -7.88
C PHE A 17 -3.31 -22.51 -7.93
N PHE A 18 -2.47 -23.08 -7.06
CA PHE A 18 -1.11 -22.58 -6.81
C PHE A 18 0.01 -23.60 -7.00
N GLY A 19 -0.30 -24.84 -7.39
CA GLY A 19 0.64 -25.96 -7.52
C GLY A 19 1.51 -25.98 -8.79
N GLY A 20 1.38 -24.98 -9.68
CA GLY A 20 2.20 -24.88 -10.89
C GLY A 20 1.96 -26.00 -11.91
N GLN A 21 2.97 -26.33 -12.74
CA GLN A 21 2.90 -27.31 -13.82
C GLN A 21 2.87 -28.79 -13.36
N ALA A 22 2.97 -29.06 -12.06
CA ALA A 22 2.80 -30.41 -11.50
C ALA A 22 1.31 -30.83 -11.46
N ARG A 23 0.63 -30.73 -12.61
CA ARG A 23 -0.76 -31.18 -12.83
C ARG A 23 -0.86 -32.69 -13.02
N SER A 24 0.11 -33.48 -12.58
CA SER A 24 0.06 -34.95 -12.68
C SER A 24 -0.52 -35.62 -11.43
N ASP A 25 -0.69 -34.88 -10.33
CA ASP A 25 -1.22 -35.46 -9.09
C ASP A 25 -2.74 -35.60 -9.15
N ALA A 26 -3.24 -36.78 -8.77
CA ALA A 26 -4.67 -37.11 -8.71
C ALA A 26 -5.45 -36.14 -7.82
N PHE A 27 -4.84 -35.55 -6.79
CA PHE A 27 -5.49 -34.53 -5.96
C PHE A 27 -5.76 -33.19 -6.70
N VAL A 28 -5.20 -32.97 -7.89
CA VAL A 28 -5.34 -31.73 -8.65
C VAL A 28 -6.13 -31.92 -9.95
N THR A 29 -6.10 -33.12 -10.55
CA THR A 29 -6.72 -33.39 -11.85
C THR A 29 -8.09 -34.06 -11.76
N GLU A 30 -8.10 -35.37 -11.54
CA GLU A 30 -9.31 -36.21 -11.61
C GLU A 30 -9.97 -36.41 -10.24
N GLY A 31 -9.23 -36.11 -9.18
CA GLY A 31 -9.63 -36.32 -7.80
C GLY A 31 -9.16 -37.68 -7.28
N TYR A 32 -8.79 -37.72 -6.01
CA TYR A 32 -8.32 -38.92 -5.35
C TYR A 32 -9.47 -39.65 -4.64
N LYS A 33 -9.67 -40.94 -4.96
CA LYS A 33 -10.75 -41.77 -4.38
C LYS A 33 -10.28 -43.10 -3.78
N ASN A 34 -8.97 -43.37 -3.79
CA ASN A 34 -8.46 -44.65 -3.28
C ASN A 34 -8.30 -44.61 -1.76
N TRP A 35 -9.41 -44.69 -1.03
CA TRP A 35 -9.46 -44.60 0.43
C TRP A 35 -8.65 -45.66 1.18
N LYS A 36 -8.27 -46.76 0.51
CA LYS A 36 -7.46 -47.83 1.09
C LYS A 36 -5.98 -47.46 1.21
N LYS A 37 -5.49 -46.48 0.44
CA LYS A 37 -4.08 -46.04 0.43
C LYS A 37 -3.89 -44.68 1.10
N LYS A 38 -4.19 -44.60 2.40
CA LYS A 38 -4.20 -43.33 3.16
C LYS A 38 -2.83 -42.64 3.23
N GLU A 39 -1.75 -43.40 3.13
CA GLU A 39 -0.37 -42.90 3.04
C GLU A 39 -0.18 -41.88 1.90
N ARG A 40 -0.97 -41.99 0.83
CA ARG A 40 -0.86 -41.09 -0.32
C ARG A 40 -1.18 -39.63 0.01
N PHE A 41 -1.96 -39.38 1.07
CA PHE A 41 -2.18 -38.02 1.57
C PHE A 41 -0.91 -37.41 2.16
N ALA A 42 -0.13 -38.20 2.90
CA ALA A 42 1.15 -37.74 3.45
C ALA A 42 2.16 -37.48 2.33
N ASP A 43 2.21 -38.34 1.32
CA ASP A 43 3.06 -38.15 0.14
C ASP A 43 2.68 -36.89 -0.65
N HIS A 44 1.39 -36.57 -0.73
CA HIS A 44 0.91 -35.35 -1.39
C HIS A 44 1.33 -34.09 -0.63
N VAL A 45 1.18 -34.10 0.71
CA VAL A 45 1.62 -33.00 1.56
C VAL A 45 3.15 -32.86 1.51
N GLY A 46 3.89 -33.97 1.55
CA GLY A 46 5.34 -33.99 1.48
C GLY A 46 6.04 -33.19 2.59
N GLY A 47 7.30 -32.83 2.36
CA GLY A 47 8.10 -32.02 3.29
C GLY A 47 7.86 -30.50 3.19
N PRO A 48 8.56 -29.68 3.99
CA PRO A 48 8.33 -28.24 4.10
C PRO A 48 8.38 -27.45 2.78
N ASN A 49 9.18 -27.89 1.82
CA ASN A 49 9.34 -27.26 0.51
C ASN A 49 8.55 -27.97 -0.61
N SER A 50 7.62 -28.86 -0.26
CA SER A 50 6.78 -29.54 -1.25
C SER A 50 5.92 -28.55 -2.04
N VAL A 51 5.47 -28.99 -3.22
CA VAL A 51 4.51 -28.24 -4.04
C VAL A 51 3.26 -27.91 -3.23
N HIS A 52 2.80 -28.84 -2.40
CA HIS A 52 1.65 -28.62 -1.52
C HIS A 52 1.88 -27.51 -0.52
N ASN A 53 2.97 -27.55 0.24
CA ASN A 53 3.22 -26.55 1.28
C ASN A 53 3.46 -25.16 0.69
N GLN A 54 4.13 -25.06 -0.46
CA GLN A 54 4.25 -23.80 -1.19
C GLN A 54 2.90 -23.28 -1.69
N ALA A 55 2.06 -24.15 -2.24
CA ALA A 55 0.72 -23.80 -2.70
C ALA A 55 -0.22 -23.41 -1.55
N TYR A 56 -0.09 -24.09 -0.42
CA TYR A 56 -0.82 -23.80 0.82
C TYR A 56 -0.45 -22.43 1.38
N GLU A 57 0.84 -22.09 1.47
CA GLU A 57 1.28 -20.75 1.90
C GLU A 57 0.76 -19.65 0.97
N LYS A 58 0.78 -19.85 -0.36
CA LYS A 58 0.18 -18.91 -1.32
C LYS A 58 -1.33 -18.74 -1.09
N CYS A 59 -2.04 -19.84 -0.84
CA CYS A 59 -3.46 -19.80 -0.51
C CYS A 59 -3.73 -19.04 0.79
N ARG A 60 -2.91 -19.28 1.83
CA ARG A 60 -3.00 -18.58 3.11
C ARG A 60 -2.76 -17.08 2.95
N ASN A 61 -1.79 -16.68 2.12
CA ASN A 61 -1.51 -15.29 1.82
C ASN A 61 -2.67 -14.62 1.07
N LEU A 62 -3.30 -15.33 0.11
CA LEU A 62 -4.50 -14.81 -0.58
C LEU A 62 -5.67 -14.58 0.39
N LEU A 63 -5.87 -15.49 1.34
CA LEU A 63 -6.93 -15.38 2.34
C LEU A 63 -6.65 -14.31 3.42
N ASN A 64 -5.41 -13.84 3.52
CA ASN A 64 -5.02 -12.80 4.45
C ASN A 64 -5.61 -11.44 4.03
N GLN A 65 -6.75 -11.09 4.62
CA GLN A 65 -7.48 -9.85 4.34
C GLN A 65 -6.61 -8.59 4.48
N LYS A 66 -5.63 -8.58 5.41
CA LYS A 66 -4.75 -7.42 5.62
C LYS A 66 -3.83 -7.11 4.44
N GLN A 67 -3.60 -8.08 3.57
CA GLN A 67 -2.75 -7.98 2.37
C GLN A 67 -3.57 -7.83 1.08
N ARG A 68 -4.90 -7.72 1.17
CA ARG A 68 -5.74 -7.45 -0.01
C ARG A 68 -5.42 -6.09 -0.59
N ILE A 69 -5.42 -6.02 -1.92
CA ILE A 69 -5.16 -4.81 -2.69
C ILE A 69 -6.10 -3.69 -2.25
N GLU A 70 -7.38 -3.98 -2.05
CA GLU A 70 -8.40 -3.03 -1.56
C GLU A 70 -7.98 -2.35 -0.25
N THR A 71 -7.60 -3.14 0.76
CA THR A 71 -7.17 -2.62 2.07
C THR A 71 -5.89 -1.79 1.98
N VAL A 72 -4.98 -2.11 1.06
CA VAL A 72 -3.79 -1.30 0.80
C VAL A 72 -4.15 0.03 0.14
N ILE A 73 -5.02 0.00 -0.87
CA ILE A 73 -5.52 1.20 -1.57
C ILE A 73 -6.26 2.13 -0.61
N GLU A 74 -7.14 1.60 0.24
CA GLU A 74 -7.86 2.38 1.25
C GLU A 74 -6.91 3.05 2.24
N LYS A 75 -5.93 2.30 2.78
CA LYS A 75 -4.92 2.85 3.69
C LYS A 75 -4.08 3.95 3.03
N GLN A 76 -3.70 3.76 1.76
CA GLN A 76 -2.98 4.77 1.00
C GLN A 76 -3.85 6.03 0.79
N SER A 77 -5.14 5.85 0.46
CA SER A 77 -6.11 6.95 0.33
C SER A 77 -6.26 7.75 1.62
N ASP A 78 -6.36 7.06 2.75
CA ASP A 78 -6.47 7.71 4.06
C ASP A 78 -5.18 8.44 4.45
N GLN A 79 -4.01 7.87 4.14
CA GLN A 79 -2.73 8.53 4.36
C GLN A 79 -2.62 9.80 3.51
N ALA A 80 -2.92 9.72 2.22
CA ALA A 80 -2.91 10.88 1.32
C ALA A 80 -3.88 11.98 1.79
N ARG A 81 -5.08 11.61 2.26
CA ARG A 81 -6.05 12.56 2.86
C ARG A 81 -5.51 13.23 4.12
N ARG A 82 -4.83 12.48 4.99
CA ARG A 82 -4.21 13.03 6.21
C ARG A 82 -3.10 14.02 5.88
N GLU A 83 -2.19 13.64 4.98
CA GLU A 83 -1.08 14.48 4.53
C GLU A 83 -1.58 15.77 3.88
N TYR A 84 -2.58 15.66 3.01
CA TYR A 84 -3.25 16.82 2.41
C TYR A 84 -3.83 17.78 3.46
N ARG A 85 -4.53 17.25 4.47
CA ARG A 85 -5.09 18.08 5.56
C ARG A 85 -4.02 18.78 6.39
N ILE A 86 -2.90 18.11 6.67
CA ILE A 86 -1.76 18.72 7.40
C ILE A 86 -1.20 19.87 6.58
N ARG A 87 -0.92 19.65 5.29
CA ARG A 87 -0.43 20.68 4.37
C ARG A 87 -1.37 21.88 4.30
N LEU A 88 -2.66 21.63 4.07
CA LEU A 88 -3.66 22.68 3.96
C LEU A 88 -3.74 23.52 5.23
N LYS A 89 -3.71 22.88 6.42
CA LYS A 89 -3.69 23.60 7.70
C LYS A 89 -2.45 24.47 7.88
N ALA A 90 -1.27 23.98 7.49
CA ALA A 90 -0.04 24.76 7.55
C ALA A 90 -0.16 26.01 6.65
N MET A 91 -0.59 25.85 5.40
CA MET A 91 -0.78 26.95 4.45
C MET A 91 -1.80 27.97 4.93
N LEU A 92 -2.97 27.52 5.41
CA LEU A 92 -3.99 28.42 5.96
C LEU A 92 -3.50 29.19 7.19
N SER A 93 -2.66 28.57 8.01
CA SER A 93 -2.04 29.23 9.17
C SER A 93 -1.06 30.32 8.71
N SER A 94 -0.23 30.03 7.70
CA SER A 94 0.66 31.02 7.07
C SER A 94 -0.13 32.19 6.48
N ILE A 95 -1.17 31.90 5.69
CA ILE A 95 -2.02 32.93 5.08
C ILE A 95 -2.67 33.81 6.16
N ARG A 96 -3.27 33.18 7.17
CA ARG A 96 -3.92 33.90 8.27
C ARG A 96 -2.93 34.79 9.04
N PHE A 97 -1.71 34.32 9.25
CA PHE A 97 -0.66 35.10 9.91
C PHE A 97 -0.31 36.33 9.08
N LEU A 98 0.02 36.16 7.79
CA LEU A 98 0.42 37.26 6.91
C LEU A 98 -0.69 38.30 6.73
N LEU A 99 -1.95 37.86 6.55
CA LEU A 99 -3.09 38.76 6.46
C LEU A 99 -3.27 39.60 7.73
N ARG A 100 -3.09 39.00 8.91
CA ARG A 100 -3.19 39.72 10.20
C ARG A 100 -2.10 40.76 10.38
N GLN A 101 -0.91 40.51 9.83
CA GLN A 101 0.22 41.43 9.90
C GLN A 101 0.22 42.45 8.74
N GLY A 102 -0.68 42.31 7.76
CA GLY A 102 -0.67 43.15 6.55
C GLY A 102 0.57 42.93 5.67
N LEU A 103 1.20 41.76 5.75
CA LEU A 103 2.42 41.45 5.02
C LEU A 103 2.12 40.94 3.61
N PRO A 104 2.91 41.32 2.59
CA PRO A 104 2.81 40.74 1.27
C PRO A 104 3.16 39.25 1.33
N PHE A 105 2.47 38.44 0.53
CA PHE A 105 2.69 36.99 0.51
C PHE A 105 3.98 36.62 -0.22
N ARG A 106 4.22 37.30 -1.34
CA ARG A 106 5.30 36.99 -2.28
C ARG A 106 6.55 37.82 -2.03
N GLY A 107 7.67 37.27 -2.45
CA GLY A 107 8.96 37.95 -2.53
C GLY A 107 9.24 38.48 -3.94
N HIS A 108 10.38 39.14 -4.11
CA HIS A 108 10.89 39.52 -5.43
C HIS A 108 11.42 38.31 -6.20
N ASP A 109 11.93 37.32 -5.48
CA ASP A 109 12.47 36.07 -6.02
C ASP A 109 12.01 34.90 -5.14
N GLU A 110 11.16 34.03 -5.69
CA GLU A 110 10.66 32.80 -5.05
C GLU A 110 11.43 31.55 -5.52
N SER A 111 12.59 31.72 -6.15
CA SER A 111 13.46 30.60 -6.55
C SER A 111 14.05 29.87 -5.34
N GLU A 112 14.36 28.58 -5.48
CA GLU A 112 14.91 27.76 -4.39
C GLU A 112 16.29 28.24 -3.92
N ASP A 113 17.04 28.93 -4.79
CA ASP A 113 18.36 29.50 -4.51
C ASP A 113 18.28 30.90 -3.85
N SER A 114 17.08 31.46 -3.71
CA SER A 114 16.87 32.76 -3.09
C SER A 114 17.16 32.71 -1.58
N ASN A 115 17.89 33.70 -1.10
CA ASN A 115 18.08 33.90 0.35
C ASN A 115 16.79 34.31 1.07
N ASN A 116 15.78 34.79 0.34
CA ASN A 116 14.46 35.14 0.86
C ASN A 116 13.41 34.89 -0.21
N MET A 117 12.75 33.74 -0.11
CA MET A 117 11.73 33.28 -1.07
C MET A 117 10.37 34.00 -0.92
N GLY A 118 10.30 35.05 -0.10
CA GLY A 118 9.06 35.73 0.22
C GLY A 118 8.38 35.20 1.47
N ASN A 119 7.55 36.04 2.09
CA ASN A 119 7.06 35.81 3.44
C ASN A 119 6.24 34.53 3.59
N PHE A 120 5.48 34.13 2.57
CA PHE A 120 4.70 32.89 2.62
C PHE A 120 5.58 31.65 2.64
N LEU A 121 6.55 31.56 1.73
CA LEU A 121 7.44 30.41 1.63
C LEU A 121 8.38 30.35 2.83
N GLU A 122 8.92 31.48 3.29
CA GLU A 122 9.76 31.55 4.49
C GLU A 122 8.99 31.13 5.75
N TYR A 123 7.75 31.60 5.91
CA TYR A 123 6.95 31.21 7.08
C TYR A 123 6.54 29.73 7.01
N LEU A 124 6.24 29.21 5.83
CA LEU A 124 5.94 27.79 5.65
C LEU A 124 7.17 26.90 5.93
N LYS A 125 8.36 27.35 5.51
CA LYS A 125 9.65 26.72 5.83
C LYS A 125 9.92 26.73 7.33
N PHE A 126 9.69 27.86 8.00
CA PHE A 126 9.76 27.97 9.45
C PHE A 126 8.82 26.95 10.14
N LEU A 127 7.57 26.81 9.69
CA LEU A 127 6.65 25.80 10.23
C LEU A 127 7.15 24.36 10.02
N ALA A 128 7.75 24.08 8.85
CA ALA A 128 8.32 22.78 8.54
C ALA A 128 9.52 22.46 9.46
N ASP A 129 10.45 23.40 9.63
CA ASP A 129 11.65 23.17 10.45
C ASP A 129 11.32 22.96 11.93
N ASN A 130 10.21 23.52 12.41
CA ASN A 130 9.74 23.33 13.78
C ASN A 130 8.78 22.13 13.95
N ASN A 131 8.32 21.49 12.87
CA ASN A 131 7.36 20.39 12.97
C ASN A 131 7.62 19.31 11.91
N LYS A 132 8.14 18.16 12.34
CA LYS A 132 8.46 17.01 11.47
C LYS A 132 7.25 16.53 10.65
N THR A 133 6.04 16.58 11.20
CA THR A 133 4.81 16.19 10.51
C THR A 133 4.46 17.15 9.38
N ILE A 134 4.70 18.45 9.57
CA ILE A 134 4.53 19.46 8.50
C ILE A 134 5.65 19.31 7.49
N LYS A 135 6.91 19.17 7.93
CA LYS A 135 8.10 19.02 7.07
C LYS A 135 7.92 17.93 6.02
N GLY A 136 7.47 16.76 6.46
CA GLY A 136 7.28 15.60 5.57
C GLY A 136 6.17 15.74 4.54
N VAL A 137 5.39 16.83 4.55
CA VAL A 137 4.26 17.00 3.62
C VAL A 137 4.25 18.35 2.90
N VAL A 138 5.13 19.31 3.17
CA VAL A 138 5.12 20.64 2.52
C VAL A 138 6.35 20.88 1.64
N LEU A 139 6.32 21.94 0.84
CA LEU A 139 7.44 22.38 -0.04
C LEU A 139 7.90 21.25 -0.98
N GLU A 140 9.17 20.87 -0.93
CA GLU A 140 9.78 19.78 -1.71
C GLU A 140 9.13 18.42 -1.46
N ASN A 141 8.55 18.20 -0.27
CA ASN A 141 7.89 16.95 0.10
C ASN A 141 6.41 16.89 -0.34
N ALA A 142 5.89 17.94 -0.97
CA ALA A 142 4.56 17.94 -1.55
C ALA A 142 4.58 17.41 -3.00
N PRO A 143 3.62 16.54 -3.38
CA PRO A 143 3.37 16.19 -4.78
C PRO A 143 3.20 17.45 -5.63
N GLU A 144 3.72 17.46 -6.85
CA GLU A 144 3.77 18.65 -7.73
C GLU A 144 2.41 19.35 -7.87
N ASN A 145 1.35 18.57 -8.09
CA ASN A 145 -0.03 19.07 -8.23
C ASN A 145 -0.61 19.65 -6.93
N LEU A 146 0.07 19.49 -5.80
CA LEU A 146 -0.39 19.90 -4.48
C LEU A 146 0.67 20.70 -3.71
N LYS A 147 1.67 21.28 -4.40
CA LYS A 147 2.56 22.30 -3.80
C LYS A 147 1.76 23.56 -3.42
N VAL A 148 0.67 23.86 -4.13
CA VAL A 148 -0.23 25.01 -3.90
C VAL A 148 0.56 26.32 -3.76
N THR A 149 1.70 26.40 -4.44
CA THR A 149 2.49 27.62 -4.58
C THR A 149 2.09 28.30 -5.87
N SER A 150 2.40 29.58 -5.93
CA SER A 150 2.27 30.35 -7.14
C SER A 150 3.15 29.83 -8.28
N PRO A 151 2.76 30.07 -9.55
CA PRO A 151 3.67 29.94 -10.67
C PRO A 151 4.89 30.85 -10.47
N LYS A 152 6.04 30.40 -10.98
CA LYS A 152 7.26 31.21 -11.08
C LYS A 152 6.94 32.49 -11.87
N ILE A 153 7.47 33.61 -11.38
CA ILE A 153 7.38 34.92 -12.03
C ILE A 153 8.39 34.97 -13.18
#